data_AF-A0A2H9R299-F1
#
_entry.id   AF-A0A2H9R299-F1
#
_cell.length_a   1.000
_cell.length_b   1.000
_cell.length_c   1.000
_cell.angle_alpha   90.00
_cell.angle_beta   90.00
_cell.angle_gamma   90.00
#
_symmetry.space_group_name_H-M   'P 1'
#
loop_
_entity.id
_entity.type
_entity.pdbx_description
1 polymer ?
#
loop_
_entity_poly.entity_id
_entity_poly.type
_entity_poly.pdbx_seq_one_letter_code
_entity_poly.pdbx_strand_id
1 'polypeptide(L)' 'MFLFNVGIMSELCRIHIHGSIANSEYRSINGVSHKTAHEDLIDLVEKGILSKEGRGRATYYAFRLGDD' A
#
# COMPACT_ATOMS: atom_id res chain seq x y z
N MET A 1 -15.36 -1.47 -12.00
CA MET A 1 -14.84 -0.10 -12.21
C MET A 1 -15.38 0.77 -11.09
N PHE A 2 -14.66 0.88 -9.98
CA PHE A 2 -15.04 1.71 -8.84
C PHE A 2 -13.88 2.66 -8.54
N LEU A 3 -14.08 3.90 -8.99
CA LEU A 3 -13.74 5.17 -8.36
C LEU A 3 -12.45 5.23 -7.50
N PHE A 4 -11.47 5.92 -8.07
CA PHE A 4 -10.44 6.72 -7.39
C PHE A 4 -11.07 7.43 -6.17
N ASN A 5 -10.94 6.84 -4.99
CA ASN A 5 -11.44 7.44 -3.76
C ASN A 5 -10.42 8.49 -3.28
N VAL A 6 -10.91 9.58 -2.71
CA VAL A 6 -10.16 10.74 -2.19
C VAL A 6 -9.20 10.36 -1.02
N GLY A 7 -8.94 9.07 -0.79
CA GLY A 7 -8.09 8.52 0.27
C GLY A 7 -6.59 8.43 -0.05
N ILE A 8 -6.19 8.42 -1.33
CA ILE A 8 -4.79 8.14 -1.72
C ILE A 8 -3.79 9.16 -1.10
N MET A 9 -4.20 10.41 -0.87
CA MET A 9 -3.31 11.44 -0.29
C MET A 9 -3.07 11.26 1.22
N SER A 10 -4.01 10.71 1.99
CA SER A 10 -3.77 10.41 3.41
C SER A 10 -3.03 9.09 3.62
N GLU A 11 -3.23 8.13 2.70
CA GLU A 11 -2.59 6.81 2.71
C GLU A 11 -1.07 6.88 2.49
N LEU A 12 -0.63 7.67 1.51
CA LEU A 12 0.77 7.94 1.23
C LEU A 12 1.52 8.51 2.44
N CYS A 13 0.87 9.44 3.16
CA CYS A 13 1.48 10.15 4.27
C CYS A 13 1.80 9.21 5.46
N ARG A 14 0.99 8.16 5.69
CA ARG A 14 1.22 7.18 6.76
C ARG A 14 2.24 6.12 6.42
N ILE A 15 2.25 5.65 5.18
CA ILE A 15 3.28 4.70 4.73
C ILE A 15 4.65 5.39 4.77
N HIS A 16 4.71 6.69 4.46
CA HIS A 16 5.93 7.48 4.55
C HIS A 16 6.50 7.56 5.98
N ILE A 17 5.66 7.55 7.03
CA ILE A 17 6.13 7.56 8.43
C ILE A 17 6.86 6.26 8.81
N HIS A 18 6.48 5.11 8.22
CA HIS A 18 7.06 3.80 8.55
C HIS A 18 7.97 3.20 7.47
N GLY A 19 8.04 3.80 6.27
CA GLY A 19 8.84 3.35 5.14
C GLY A 19 8.35 2.05 4.47
N SER A 20 7.54 1.24 5.18
CA SER A 20 6.94 0.02 4.68
C SER A 20 5.62 -0.31 5.39
N ILE A 21 4.80 -1.14 4.75
CA ILE A 21 3.51 -1.59 5.29
C ILE A 21 3.20 -3.04 4.88
N ALA A 22 2.76 -3.87 5.83
CA ALA A 22 2.23 -5.19 5.53
C ALA A 22 0.73 -5.12 5.17
N ASN A 23 0.23 -6.10 4.41
CA ASN A 23 -1.19 -6.19 4.06
C ASN A 23 -2.11 -6.24 5.29
N SER A 24 -1.68 -6.93 6.35
CA SER A 24 -2.42 -6.98 7.62
C SER A 24 -2.53 -5.62 8.28
N GLU A 25 -1.46 -4.84 8.26
CA GLU A 25 -1.44 -3.48 8.82
C GLU A 25 -2.36 -2.59 8.00
N TYR A 26 -2.23 -2.58 6.67
CA TYR A 26 -3.10 -1.83 5.78
C TYR A 26 -4.59 -2.10 6.03
N ARG A 27 -4.95 -3.38 6.23
CA ARG A 27 -6.32 -3.79 6.57
C ARG A 27 -6.79 -3.28 7.92
N SER A 28 -5.99 -3.46 8.98
CA SER A 28 -6.34 -2.99 10.33
C SER A 28 -6.50 -1.48 10.38
N ILE A 29 -5.72 -0.78 9.56
CA ILE A 29 -5.67 0.67 9.46
C ILE A 29 -6.89 1.23 8.72
N ASN A 30 -7.21 0.66 7.56
CA ASN A 30 -8.26 1.16 6.68
C ASN A 30 -9.61 0.47 6.90
N GLY A 31 -9.67 -0.56 7.75
CA GLY A 31 -10.89 -1.32 8.00
C GLY A 31 -11.38 -2.09 6.76
N VAL A 32 -10.50 -2.36 5.80
CA VAL A 32 -10.86 -2.97 4.51
C VAL A 32 -10.71 -4.49 4.52
N SER A 33 -11.40 -5.13 3.57
CA SER A 33 -11.27 -6.56 3.34
C SER A 33 -9.88 -6.95 2.85
N HIS A 34 -9.53 -8.23 2.97
CA HIS A 34 -8.27 -8.73 2.42
C HIS A 34 -8.14 -8.51 0.91
N LYS A 35 -9.24 -8.66 0.16
CA LYS A 35 -9.26 -8.48 -1.28
C LYS A 35 -9.05 -7.01 -1.66
N THR A 36 -9.76 -6.11 -0.99
CA THR A 36 -9.64 -4.66 -1.19
C THR A 36 -8.22 -4.19 -0.91
N ALA A 37 -7.65 -4.55 0.24
CA ALA A 37 -6.26 -4.20 0.56
C ALA A 37 -5.27 -4.74 -0.48
N HIS A 38 -5.52 -5.95 -0.99
CA HIS A 38 -4.67 -6.53 -2.02
C HIS A 38 -4.77 -5.77 -3.35
N GLU A 39 -5.97 -5.42 -3.78
CA GLU A 39 -6.21 -4.64 -5.01
C GLU A 39 -5.59 -3.24 -4.90
N ASP A 40 -5.78 -2.54 -3.78
CA ASP A 40 -5.21 -1.21 -3.53
C ASP A 40 -3.67 -1.23 -3.52
N LEU A 41 -3.07 -2.18 -2.79
CA LEU A 41 -1.61 -2.29 -2.71
C LEU A 41 -0.99 -2.70 -4.04
N ILE A 42 -1.68 -3.52 -4.85
CA ILE A 42 -1.24 -3.82 -6.22
C ILE A 42 -1.31 -2.57 -7.09
N ASP A 43 -2.40 -1.82 -7.07
CA ASP A 43 -2.56 -0.59 -7.84
C ASP A 43 -1.47 0.44 -7.48
N LEU A 44 -1.11 0.56 -6.20
CA LEU A 44 0.01 1.40 -5.75
C LEU A 44 1.39 0.88 -6.22
N VAL A 45 1.57 -0.44 -6.33
CA VAL A 45 2.79 -1.04 -6.90
C VAL A 45 2.85 -0.82 -8.41
N GLU A 46 1.75 -1.01 -9.13
CA GLU A 46 1.64 -0.79 -10.57
C GLU A 46 1.86 0.68 -10.94
N LYS A 47 1.42 1.60 -10.08
CA LYS A 47 1.71 3.05 -10.18
C LYS A 47 3.16 3.42 -9.84
N GLY A 48 3.98 2.45 -9.40
CA GLY A 48 5.38 2.68 -9.04
C GLY A 48 5.59 3.40 -7.71
N ILE A 49 4.51 3.56 -6.92
CA ILE A 49 4.53 4.25 -5.62
C ILE A 49 5.13 3.34 -4.54
N LEU A 50 4.77 2.05 -4.60
CA LEU A 50 5.26 1.01 -3.70
C LEU A 50 6.10 -0.03 -4.45
N SER A 51 7.07 -0.62 -3.77
CA SER A 51 7.70 -1.87 -4.17
C SER A 51 7.21 -2.99 -3.26
N LYS A 52 6.80 -4.11 -3.86
CA LYS A 52 6.45 -5.30 -3.10
C LYS A 52 7.72 -6.10 -2.81
N GLU A 53 8.06 -6.21 -1.54
CA GLU A 53 9.25 -6.89 -1.07
C GLU A 53 8.89 -8.12 -0.21
N GLY A 54 9.78 -9.11 -0.18
CA GLY A 54 9.61 -10.33 0.61
C GLY A 54 8.78 -11.44 -0.05
N ARG A 55 8.56 -12.54 0.68
CA ARG A 55 7.87 -13.75 0.19
C ARG A 55 6.95 -14.35 1.25
N GLY A 56 5.71 -14.66 0.88
CA GLY A 56 4.74 -15.33 1.75
C GLY A 56 4.29 -14.45 2.94
N ARG A 57 4.39 -14.98 4.17
CA ARG A 57 4.01 -14.25 5.40
C ARG A 57 4.90 -13.03 5.69
N ALA A 58 6.08 -12.95 5.09
CA ALA A 58 6.99 -11.81 5.20
C ALA A 58 6.87 -10.85 4.01
N THR A 59 5.71 -10.78 3.36
CA THR A 59 5.48 -9.82 2.27
C THR A 59 5.14 -8.45 2.87
N TYR A 60 5.90 -7.44 2.48
CA TYR A 60 5.66 -6.04 2.84
C TYR A 60 5.76 -5.14 1.60
N TYR A 61 5.19 -3.95 1.68
CA TYR A 61 5.18 -2.97 0.60
C TYR A 61 5.95 -1.75 1.08
N ALA A 62 7.06 -1.43 0.43
CA ALA A 62 7.95 -0.32 0.80
C ALA A 62 7.79 0.85 -0.16
N PHE A 63 7.89 2.07 0.34
CA PHE A 63 7.87 3.24 -0.53
C PHE A 63 9.15 3.30 -1.36
N ARG A 64 9.01 3.48 -2.68
CA ARG A 64 10.15 3.84 -3.52
C ARG A 64 10.12 5.37 -3.59
N LEU A 65 10.83 6.03 -2.68
CA LEU A 65 11.05 7.47 -2.84
C LEU A 65 11.77 7.63 -4.17
N GLY A 66 11.14 8.32 -5.12
CA GLY A 66 11.80 8.70 -6.35
C GLY A 66 12.94 9.64 -5.99
N ASP A 67 14.16 9.08 -5.93
CA ASP A 67 15.38 9.81 -6.21
C ASP A 67 15.38 10.14 -7.71
N ASP A 68 14.73 11.25 -8.07
CA ASP A 68 15.06 12.07 -9.25
C ASP A 68 15.54 13.44 -8.76
#